data_AF-A0A970G9K7-F1
#
_entry.id   AF-A0A970G9K7-F1
#
_cell.length_a   1.000
_cell.length_b   1.000
_cell.length_c   1.000
_cell.angle_alpha   90.00
_cell.angle_beta   90.00
_cell.angle_gamma   90.00
#
_symmetry.space_group_name_H-M   'P 1'
#
loop_
_entity.id
_entity.type
_entity.pdbx_description
1 polymer ?
#
loop_
_entity_poly.entity_id
_entity_poly.type
_entity_poly.pdbx_seq_one_letter_code
_entity_poly.pdbx_strand_id
1 'polypeptide(L)'
;MSGEHDDLEISLKPADDMLLSQAQDFIIIVDDDVHQQMNSYAQTDLSRELAGVILGHYEQQGSKVIIKVIAAIEARDAERQRASVKLTHESWAFINLVKDKMFPDLIIVG
;
A
#
# COMPACT_ATOMS: atom_id res chain seq x y z
N MET A 1 -34.43 54.58 -25.54
CA MET A 1 -33.00 54.25 -25.41
C MET A 1 -32.80 53.67 -24.03
N SER A 2 -32.80 52.35 -23.96
CA SER A 2 -32.62 51.55 -22.75
C SER A 2 -31.90 50.31 -23.23
N GLY A 3 -30.63 50.19 -22.84
CA GLY A 3 -29.73 49.15 -23.32
C GLY A 3 -30.22 47.78 -22.90
N GLU A 4 -30.30 46.88 -23.88
CA GLU A 4 -30.41 45.44 -23.65
C GLU A 4 -29.11 44.99 -22.96
N HIS A 5 -29.27 44.42 -21.77
CA HIS A 5 -28.19 43.70 -21.11
C HIS A 5 -28.00 42.38 -21.86
N ASP A 6 -26.81 42.25 -22.44
CA ASP A 6 -26.31 41.07 -23.12
C ASP A 6 -26.02 40.00 -22.06
N ASP A 7 -27.03 39.18 -21.75
CA ASP A 7 -26.88 38.01 -20.88
C ASP A 7 -26.09 36.95 -21.66
N LEU A 8 -24.77 37.00 -21.51
CA LEU A 8 -23.84 35.96 -21.93
C LEU A 8 -24.15 34.68 -21.14
N GLU A 9 -25.03 33.86 -21.69
CA GLU A 9 -25.26 32.49 -21.23
C GLU A 9 -24.02 31.65 -21.55
N ILE A 10 -23.08 31.59 -20.60
CA ILE A 10 -21.91 30.71 -20.68
C ILE A 10 -22.43 29.28 -20.54
N SER A 11 -22.73 28.65 -21.68
CA SER A 11 -22.91 27.21 -21.76
C SER A 11 -21.55 26.55 -21.52
N LEU A 12 -21.24 26.27 -20.25
CA LEU A 12 -20.21 25.32 -19.89
C LEU A 12 -20.69 23.94 -20.34
N LYS A 13 -20.35 23.57 -21.58
CA LYS A 13 -20.24 22.15 -21.91
C LYS A 13 -19.19 21.59 -20.94
N PRO A 14 -19.49 20.57 -20.12
CA PRO A 14 -18.42 19.77 -19.56
C PRO A 14 -17.85 18.94 -20.72
N ALA A 15 -17.02 19.58 -21.53
CA ALA A 15 -16.00 18.91 -22.31
C ALA A 15 -14.80 18.79 -21.38
N ASP A 16 -14.86 17.77 -20.54
CA ASP A 16 -13.72 16.98 -20.14
C ASP A 16 -14.33 15.70 -19.60
N ASP A 17 -14.48 14.77 -20.55
CA ASP A 17 -14.67 13.36 -20.28
C ASP A 17 -13.85 12.99 -19.05
N MET A 18 -14.57 12.39 -18.10
CA MET A 18 -14.01 11.59 -17.04
C MET A 18 -12.70 10.97 -17.52
N LEU A 19 -11.57 11.48 -17.02
CA LEU A 19 -10.41 10.64 -16.76
C LEU A 19 -10.92 9.60 -15.76
N LEU A 20 -11.60 8.58 -16.28
CA LEU A 20 -11.60 7.25 -15.73
C LEU A 20 -10.13 7.00 -15.46
N SER A 21 -9.72 7.10 -14.19
CA SER A 21 -8.42 6.65 -13.78
C SER A 21 -8.24 5.30 -14.44
N GLN A 22 -7.28 5.18 -15.36
CA GLN A 22 -6.98 3.85 -15.87
C GLN A 22 -6.61 3.06 -14.63
N ALA A 23 -7.50 2.16 -14.22
CA ALA A 23 -7.32 1.36 -13.03
C ALA A 23 -5.98 0.66 -13.25
N GLN A 24 -4.98 1.04 -12.46
CA GLN A 24 -3.68 0.42 -12.52
C GLN A 24 -3.88 -1.02 -12.09
N ASP A 25 -3.65 -1.97 -13.00
CA ASP A 25 -3.81 -3.38 -12.71
C ASP A 25 -2.62 -3.84 -11.87
N PHE A 26 -2.87 -4.36 -10.67
CA PHE A 26 -1.83 -4.93 -9.81
C PHE A 26 -1.87 -6.45 -9.85
N ILE A 27 -0.70 -7.06 -9.99
CA ILE A 27 -0.49 -8.49 -9.78
C ILE A 27 0.47 -8.63 -8.60
N ILE A 28 0.00 -9.23 -7.50
CA ILE A 28 0.82 -9.52 -6.34
C ILE A 28 1.11 -11.02 -6.34
N ILE A 29 2.38 -11.38 -6.41
CA ILE A 29 2.86 -12.75 -6.32
C ILE A 29 3.56 -12.87 -4.97
N VAL A 30 3.08 -13.76 -4.12
CA VAL A 30 3.63 -13.98 -2.78
C VAL A 30 4.29 -15.34 -2.75
N ASP A 31 5.57 -15.38 -2.35
CA ASP A 31 6.27 -16.64 -2.12
C ASP A 31 5.57 -17.44 -1.00
N ASP A 32 5.42 -18.76 -1.19
CA ASP A 32 4.63 -19.61 -0.29
C ASP A 32 5.18 -19.61 1.14
N ASP A 33 6.50 -19.60 1.29
CA ASP A 33 7.17 -19.50 2.59
C ASP A 33 6.80 -18.19 3.32
N VAL A 34 6.64 -17.09 2.60
CA VAL A 34 6.24 -15.79 3.16
C VAL A 34 4.78 -15.83 3.59
N HIS A 35 3.91 -16.42 2.76
CA HIS A 35 2.51 -16.62 3.10
C HIS A 35 2.37 -17.50 4.36
N GLN A 36 3.13 -18.60 4.46
CA GLN A 36 3.14 -19.47 5.62
C GLN A 36 3.69 -18.75 6.87
N GLN A 37 4.74 -17.94 6.73
CA GLN A 37 5.29 -17.13 7.82
C GLN A 37 4.24 -16.14 8.35
N MET A 38 3.59 -15.38 7.46
CA MET A 38 2.54 -14.43 7.84
C MET A 38 1.38 -15.11 8.56
N ASN A 39 0.91 -16.25 8.04
CA ASN A 39 -0.17 -17.01 8.68
C ASN A 39 0.25 -17.56 10.06
N SER A 40 1.48 -18.06 10.18
CA SER A 40 2.01 -18.54 11.46
C SER A 40 2.10 -17.40 12.48
N TYR A 41 2.56 -16.23 12.06
CA TYR A 41 2.58 -15.03 12.90
C TYR A 41 1.18 -14.60 13.32
N ALA A 42 0.22 -14.53 12.38
CA ALA A 42 -1.18 -14.23 12.65
C ALA A 42 -1.80 -15.15 13.72
N GLN A 43 -1.40 -16.43 13.75
CA GLN A 43 -1.89 -17.39 14.74
C GLN A 43 -1.29 -17.21 16.14
N THR A 44 -0.21 -16.44 16.31
CA THR A 44 0.42 -16.24 17.62
C THR A 44 -0.43 -15.43 18.59
N ASP A 45 -1.31 -14.57 18.08
CA ASP A 45 -2.23 -13.81 18.91
C ASP A 45 -3.49 -13.43 18.11
N LEU A 46 -4.59 -14.16 18.38
CA LEU A 46 -5.90 -13.91 17.76
C LEU A 46 -6.75 -12.90 18.55
N SER A 47 -6.24 -12.37 19.66
CA SER A 47 -7.00 -11.45 20.54
C SER A 47 -6.86 -9.98 20.16
N ARG A 48 -5.88 -9.66 19.31
CA ARG A 48 -5.54 -8.30 18.86
C ARG A 48 -5.00 -8.33 17.44
N GLU A 49 -4.95 -7.16 16.81
CA GLU A 49 -4.31 -7.02 15.51
C GLU A 49 -2.79 -7.16 15.60
N LEU A 50 -2.22 -7.85 14.61
CA LEU A 50 -0.78 -7.94 14.39
C LEU A 50 -0.42 -7.10 13.16
N ALA A 51 0.81 -6.60 13.13
CA ALA A 51 1.34 -5.85 11.99
C ALA A 51 2.75 -6.31 11.63
N GLY A 52 3.16 -5.95 10.42
CA GLY A 52 4.48 -6.16 9.85
C GLY A 52 4.60 -5.39 8.54
N VAL A 53 5.70 -5.63 7.83
CA VAL A 53 5.90 -5.16 6.46
C VAL A 53 6.22 -6.34 5.55
N ILE A 54 5.87 -6.22 4.28
CA ILE A 54 6.26 -7.14 3.22
C ILE A 54 7.34 -6.51 2.35
N LEU A 55 8.34 -7.32 2.00
CA LEU A 55 9.49 -6.92 1.21
C LEU A 55 9.49 -7.64 -0.13
N GLY A 56 9.99 -6.95 -1.14
CA GLY A 56 10.00 -7.51 -2.48
C GLY A 56 10.61 -6.60 -3.53
N HIS A 57 10.20 -6.89 -4.77
CA HIS A 57 10.46 -6.06 -5.93
C HIS A 57 9.14 -5.72 -6.60
N TYR A 58 9.11 -4.61 -7.33
CA TYR A 58 8.03 -4.33 -8.26
C TYR A 58 8.58 -4.03 -9.65
N GLU A 59 7.79 -4.33 -10.66
CA GLU A 59 8.08 -4.04 -12.07
C GLU A 59 6.82 -3.47 -12.74
N GLN A 60 7.00 -2.43 -13.55
CA GLN A 60 5.95 -1.90 -14.41
C GLN A 60 5.98 -2.60 -15.77
N GLN A 61 4.90 -3.26 -16.15
CA GLN A 61 4.71 -3.86 -17.47
C GLN A 61 3.46 -3.26 -18.15
N GLY A 62 3.66 -2.19 -18.92
CA GLY A 62 2.57 -1.46 -19.57
C GLY A 62 1.64 -0.81 -18.54
N SER A 63 0.34 -1.14 -18.56
CA SER A 63 -0.65 -0.69 -17.57
C SER A 63 -0.67 -1.55 -16.30
N LYS A 64 0.21 -2.55 -16.18
CA LYS A 64 0.26 -3.48 -15.04
C LYS A 64 1.46 -3.22 -14.14
N VAL A 65 1.24 -3.29 -12.83
CA VAL A 65 2.30 -3.33 -11.82
C VAL A 65 2.37 -4.76 -11.29
N ILE A 66 3.54 -5.38 -11.36
CA ILE A 66 3.77 -6.71 -10.78
C ILE A 66 4.61 -6.52 -9.53
N ILE A 67 4.10 -6.96 -8.39
CA ILE A 67 4.79 -6.95 -7.09
C ILE A 67 5.12 -8.40 -6.73
N LYS A 68 6.40 -8.70 -6.50
CA LYS A 68 6.87 -10.00 -6.03
C LYS A 68 7.28 -9.87 -4.58
N VAL A 69 6.53 -10.51 -3.67
CA VAL A 69 6.77 -10.50 -2.23
C VAL A 69 7.65 -11.70 -1.87
N ILE A 70 8.84 -11.40 -1.35
CA ILE A 70 9.93 -12.37 -1.11
C ILE A 70 10.22 -12.55 0.39
N ALA A 71 9.86 -11.57 1.22
CA ALA A 71 10.02 -11.67 2.68
C ALA A 71 8.94 -10.89 3.44
N ALA A 72 8.74 -11.24 4.70
CA ALA A 72 7.93 -10.46 5.64
C ALA A 72 8.70 -10.22 6.96
N ILE A 73 8.55 -9.02 7.52
CA ILE A 73 9.13 -8.66 8.82
C ILE A 73 7.99 -8.28 9.79
N GLU A 74 7.93 -8.97 10.91
CA GLU A 74 6.95 -8.75 11.98
C GLU A 74 7.25 -7.45 12.74
N ALA A 75 6.23 -6.66 13.05
CA ALA A 75 6.33 -5.48 13.90
C ALA A 75 6.18 -5.86 15.38
N ARG A 76 7.29 -6.27 16.00
CA ARG A 76 7.33 -6.81 17.37
C ARG A 76 6.87 -5.81 18.44
N ASP A 77 7.20 -4.53 18.27
CA ASP A 77 6.92 -3.47 19.24
C ASP A 77 5.78 -2.53 18.82
N ALA A 78 4.86 -3.02 17.99
CA ALA A 78 3.71 -2.23 17.56
C ALA A 78 2.80 -1.93 18.76
N GLU A 79 2.27 -0.71 18.81
CA GLU A 79 1.19 -0.36 19.73
C GLU A 79 -0.10 -1.02 19.22
N ARG A 80 -0.67 -1.91 20.03
CA ARG A 80 -1.79 -2.78 19.64
C ARG A 80 -3.01 -2.47 20.50
N GLN A 81 -4.10 -2.06 19.86
CA GLN A 81 -5.43 -2.01 20.44
C GLN A 81 -6.32 -3.08 19.79
N ARG A 82 -7.52 -3.29 20.33
CA ARG A 82 -8.44 -4.36 19.87
C ARG A 82 -8.81 -4.29 18.38
N ALA A 83 -8.76 -3.11 17.77
CA ALA A 83 -9.16 -2.87 16.37
C ALA A 83 -8.27 -1.80 15.70
N SER A 84 -7.05 -1.61 16.21
CA SER A 84 -6.07 -0.77 15.55
C SER A 84 -4.65 -1.20 15.93
N VAL A 85 -3.75 -1.10 14.97
CA VAL A 85 -2.31 -1.31 15.17
C VAL A 85 -1.55 -0.11 14.64
N LYS A 86 -0.60 0.39 15.44
CA LYS A 86 0.28 1.49 15.05
C LYS A 86 1.73 1.03 15.14
N LEU A 87 2.45 1.18 14.04
CA LEU A 87 3.89 0.96 14.00
C LEU A 87 4.58 2.09 14.78
N THR A 88 5.22 1.72 15.89
CA THR A 88 5.98 2.65 16.74
C THR A 88 7.32 2.99 16.09
N HIS A 89 8.01 4.01 16.63
CA HIS A 89 9.38 4.31 16.22
C HIS A 89 10.31 3.10 16.44
N GLU A 90 10.14 2.38 17.56
CA GLU A 90 10.88 1.15 17.85
C GLU A 90 10.58 0.04 16.83
N SER A 91 9.31 -0.12 16.43
CA SER A 91 8.93 -1.07 15.37
C SER A 91 9.65 -0.76 14.06
N TRP A 92 9.69 0.51 13.67
CA TRP A 92 10.39 0.93 12.46
C TRP A 92 11.91 0.74 12.55
N ALA A 93 12.51 1.06 13.70
CA ALA A 93 13.93 0.82 13.93
C ALA A 93 14.29 -0.65 13.80
N PHE A 94 13.47 -1.54 14.37
CA PHE A 94 13.64 -2.98 14.23
C PHE A 94 13.46 -3.45 12.78
N ILE A 95 12.39 -3.02 12.10
CA ILE A 95 12.11 -3.38 10.71
C ILE A 95 13.27 -2.99 9.81
N ASN A 96 13.77 -1.75 9.94
CA ASN A 96 14.89 -1.28 9.13
C ASN A 96 16.17 -2.05 9.44
N LEU A 97 16.47 -2.34 10.71
CA LEU A 97 17.63 -3.14 11.10
C LEU A 97 17.58 -4.55 10.46
N VAL A 98 16.42 -5.22 10.50
CA VAL A 98 16.25 -6.54 9.91
C VAL A 98 16.33 -6.48 8.40
N LYS A 99 15.64 -5.52 7.76
CA LYS A 99 15.69 -5.30 6.30
C LYS A 99 17.14 -5.10 5.86
N ASP A 100 17.89 -4.19 6.46
CA ASP A 100 19.24 -3.84 6.01
C ASP A 100 20.24 -4.97 6.25
N LYS A 101 20.02 -5.81 7.27
CA LYS A 101 20.90 -6.94 7.57
C LYS A 101 20.60 -8.19 6.75
N MET A 102 19.32 -8.52 6.58
CA MET A 102 18.88 -9.81 6.02
C MET A 102 18.41 -9.69 4.58
N PHE A 103 17.93 -8.52 4.17
CA PHE A 103 17.29 -8.27 2.88
C PHE A 103 17.77 -6.93 2.27
N PRO A 104 19.09 -6.71 2.14
CA PRO A 104 19.64 -5.41 1.74
C PRO A 104 19.15 -4.94 0.37
N ASP A 105 18.87 -5.88 -0.53
CA ASP A 105 18.46 -5.62 -1.91
C ASP A 105 16.93 -5.51 -2.09
N LEU A 106 16.15 -5.82 -1.05
CA LEU A 106 14.68 -5.75 -1.11
C LEU A 106 14.17 -4.40 -0.62
N ILE A 107 13.05 -3.96 -1.19
CA ILE A 107 12.32 -2.77 -0.76
C ILE A 107 11.03 -3.16 -0.04
N ILE A 108 10.54 -2.29 0.82
CA ILE A 108 9.21 -2.43 1.42
C ILE A 108 8.16 -2.14 0.35
N VAL A 109 7.26 -3.09 0.13
CA VAL A 109 6.19 -3.02 -0.88
C VAL A 109 4.79 -3.03 -0.26
N GLY A 110 4.68 -3.11 1.07
CA GLY A 110 3.43 -3.07 1.82
C GLY A 110 3.62 -3.35 3.31
#